data_AF-A0A0D2H1G6-F1
#
_entry.id   AF-A0A0D2H1G6-F1
#
_cell.length_a   1.000
_cell.length_b   1.000
_cell.length_c   1.000
_cell.angle_alpha   90.00
_cell.angle_beta   90.00
_cell.angle_gamma   90.00
#
_symmetry.space_group_name_H-M   'P 1'
#
loop_
_entity.id
_entity.type
_entity.pdbx_description
1 polymer ?
#
loop_
_entity_poly.entity_id
_entity_poly.type
_entity_poly.pdbx_seq_one_letter_code
_entity_poly.pdbx_strand_id
1 'polypeptide(L)'
;MFGKTLFFLATAGVASALRPNDTTICDYYTPIVTGRENSPESQYELMLKITHTFILGNYTTPNVGVQVMGVAAPATFEGHQVNLLPYFTGGYYSTNDGGDTGVAKNFLDGGGADALLQNIPAFGNSSNQYRLLTHVYQYFGEFYGCSQQGNDVFPKYEGRASMFEVHKFMDSDKYEAGFFNQQIGLAVASVGFEEADVNFTLTALDMTFTHRCSPPAAVIPASAGPQLQSICVAPDCPLDPMADCSVYPNNGVIAQPAIANATLVGDIAKQNETEDGATPSASPNPSSSASASAASASASSTNGASNNVVLGSSTMTSCTLIALLGVGMFVLLL
;
A
#
# COMPACT_ATOMS: atom_id res chain seq x y z
N MET A 1 -44.28 -30.89 -29.80
CA MET A 1 -42.94 -30.46 -29.33
C MET A 1 -42.93 -28.94 -29.30
N PHE A 2 -43.10 -28.31 -28.13
CA PHE A 2 -42.89 -26.87 -27.95
C PHE A 2 -42.07 -26.74 -26.66
N GLY A 3 -40.80 -26.38 -26.82
CA GLY A 3 -39.83 -26.30 -25.74
C GLY A 3 -40.13 -25.13 -24.81
N LYS A 4 -40.20 -25.41 -23.51
CA LYS A 4 -40.15 -24.41 -22.44
C LYS A 4 -38.71 -23.92 -22.29
N THR A 5 -38.42 -22.71 -22.75
CA THR A 5 -37.16 -22.03 -22.44
C THR A 5 -37.28 -21.42 -21.04
N LEU A 6 -36.49 -21.96 -20.10
CA LEU A 6 -36.36 -21.42 -18.75
C LEU A 6 -35.31 -20.30 -18.80
N PHE A 7 -35.72 -19.05 -18.61
CA PHE A 7 -34.80 -17.94 -18.40
C PHE A 7 -34.29 -18.01 -16.95
N PHE A 8 -33.01 -18.34 -16.77
CA PHE A 8 -32.29 -18.06 -15.52
C PHE A 8 -31.85 -16.60 -15.55
N LEU A 9 -32.50 -15.73 -14.77
CA LEU A 9 -31.92 -14.45 -14.39
C LEU A 9 -30.82 -14.75 -13.34
N ALA A 10 -29.56 -14.61 -13.74
CA ALA A 10 -28.47 -14.51 -12.79
C ALA A 10 -28.54 -13.13 -12.12
N THR A 11 -29.09 -13.06 -10.91
CA THR A 11 -28.91 -11.90 -10.04
C THR A 11 -27.45 -11.93 -9.56
N ALA A 12 -26.61 -11.04 -10.10
CA ALA A 12 -25.32 -10.73 -9.49
C ALA A 12 -25.61 -10.12 -8.10
N GLY A 13 -25.52 -10.94 -7.06
CA GLY A 13 -25.62 -10.47 -5.70
C GLY A 13 -24.42 -9.56 -5.42
N VAL A 14 -24.68 -8.30 -5.08
CA VAL A 14 -23.66 -7.45 -4.48
C VAL A 14 -23.33 -8.09 -3.14
N ALA A 15 -22.16 -8.72 -3.01
CA ALA A 15 -21.71 -9.24 -1.72
C ALA A 15 -21.57 -8.05 -0.77
N SER A 16 -22.56 -7.86 0.11
CA SER A 16 -22.43 -6.91 1.22
C SER A 16 -21.58 -7.58 2.30
N ALA A 17 -20.66 -6.82 2.90
CA ALA A 17 -19.97 -7.27 4.11
C ALA A 17 -21.02 -7.63 5.19
N LEU A 18 -20.74 -8.66 6.01
CA LEU A 18 -21.50 -8.98 7.22
C LEU A 18 -21.35 -7.90 8.30
N ARG A 19 -20.37 -7.01 8.14
CA ARG A 19 -20.20 -5.82 8.98
C ARG A 19 -21.47 -4.95 8.96
N PRO A 20 -22.03 -4.58 10.12
CA PRO A 20 -23.12 -3.62 10.19
C PRO A 20 -22.75 -2.27 9.58
N ASN A 21 -23.69 -1.64 8.86
CA ASN A 21 -23.45 -0.37 8.15
C ASN A 21 -23.07 0.80 9.08
N ASP A 22 -23.40 0.71 10.37
CA ASP A 22 -23.09 1.71 11.40
C ASP A 22 -21.79 1.43 12.17
N THR A 23 -21.11 0.31 11.87
CA THR A 23 -19.82 -0.06 12.47
C THR A 23 -18.70 0.15 11.47
N THR A 24 -17.61 0.81 11.86
CA THR A 24 -16.46 1.02 10.96
C THR A 24 -15.70 -0.29 10.69
N ILE A 25 -14.88 -0.31 9.64
CA ILE A 25 -14.05 -1.48 9.31
C ILE A 25 -13.14 -1.82 10.49
N CYS A 26 -12.45 -0.83 11.06
CA CYS A 26 -11.56 -1.03 12.19
C CYS A 26 -12.29 -1.58 13.42
N ASP A 27 -13.43 -0.99 13.78
CA ASP A 27 -14.21 -1.40 14.95
C ASP A 27 -14.73 -2.84 14.83
N TYR A 28 -15.15 -3.23 13.62
CA TYR A 28 -15.67 -4.56 13.35
C TYR A 28 -14.60 -5.65 13.42
N TYR A 29 -13.46 -5.45 12.75
CA TYR A 29 -12.41 -6.47 12.67
C TYR A 29 -11.49 -6.52 13.88
N THR A 30 -11.41 -5.46 14.70
CA THR A 30 -10.55 -5.44 15.89
C THR A 30 -10.79 -6.64 16.82
N PRO A 31 -12.03 -6.93 17.28
CA PRO A 31 -12.27 -8.10 18.13
C PRO A 31 -12.08 -9.43 17.41
N ILE A 32 -12.35 -9.49 16.10
CA ILE A 32 -12.21 -10.71 15.30
C ILE A 32 -10.73 -11.10 15.16
N VAL A 33 -9.88 -10.13 14.81
CA VAL A 33 -8.48 -10.37 14.50
C VAL A 33 -7.63 -10.48 15.77
N THR A 34 -7.92 -9.67 16.79
CA THR A 34 -7.12 -9.64 18.02
C THR A 34 -7.66 -10.56 19.12
N GLY A 35 -8.91 -11.01 19.02
CA GLY A 35 -9.56 -11.80 20.07
C GLY A 35 -9.79 -11.02 21.38
N ARG A 36 -9.77 -9.68 21.32
CA ARG A 36 -9.94 -8.78 22.48
C ARG A 36 -11.06 -7.78 22.23
N GLU A 37 -11.61 -7.24 23.29
CA GLU A 37 -12.59 -6.16 23.20
C GLU A 37 -12.04 -4.97 22.40
N ASN A 38 -12.95 -4.22 21.77
CA ASN A 38 -12.60 -3.03 21.01
C ASN A 38 -12.11 -1.90 21.94
N SER A 39 -10.81 -1.62 21.93
CA SER A 39 -10.13 -0.63 22.79
C SER A 39 -9.01 0.06 22.01
N PRO A 40 -8.42 1.17 22.51
CA PRO A 40 -7.27 1.82 21.88
C PRO A 40 -6.12 0.85 21.57
N GLU A 41 -5.78 -0.02 22.53
CA GLU A 41 -4.69 -1.01 22.41
C GLU A 41 -4.99 -2.06 21.34
N SER A 42 -6.24 -2.54 21.25
CA SER A 42 -6.59 -3.57 20.28
C SER A 42 -6.74 -3.02 18.86
N GLN A 43 -7.22 -1.79 18.69
CA GLN A 43 -7.21 -1.11 17.38
C GLN A 43 -5.79 -0.81 16.91
N TYR A 44 -4.92 -0.35 17.81
CA TYR A 44 -3.50 -0.16 17.51
C TYR A 44 -2.84 -1.49 17.09
N GLU A 45 -3.12 -2.59 17.80
CA GLU A 45 -2.61 -3.90 17.42
C GLU A 45 -3.13 -4.38 16.06
N LEU A 46 -4.40 -4.13 15.73
CA LEU A 46 -4.94 -4.43 14.40
C LEU A 46 -4.14 -3.71 13.30
N MET A 47 -3.93 -2.40 13.47
CA MET A 47 -3.17 -1.60 12.49
C MET A 47 -1.73 -2.06 12.37
N LEU A 48 -1.10 -2.39 13.49
CA LEU A 48 0.25 -2.95 13.52
C LEU A 48 0.32 -4.26 12.74
N LYS A 49 -0.58 -5.22 13.03
CA LYS A 49 -0.64 -6.53 12.36
C LYS A 49 -0.82 -6.39 10.85
N ILE A 50 -1.77 -5.56 10.39
CA ILE A 50 -1.99 -5.30 8.96
C ILE A 50 -0.74 -4.69 8.34
N THR A 51 -0.17 -3.68 9.00
CA THR A 51 0.97 -2.93 8.47
C THR A 51 2.20 -3.79 8.30
N HIS A 52 2.57 -4.51 9.34
CA HIS A 52 3.70 -5.43 9.28
C HIS A 52 3.45 -6.55 8.27
N THR A 53 2.20 -6.98 8.07
CA THR A 53 1.90 -8.07 7.12
C THR A 53 2.12 -7.61 5.68
N PHE A 54 1.70 -6.39 5.30
CA PHE A 54 2.02 -5.90 3.95
C PHE A 54 3.50 -5.53 3.78
N ILE A 55 4.26 -5.32 4.87
CA ILE A 55 5.71 -5.08 4.81
C ILE A 55 6.49 -6.38 4.68
N LEU A 56 6.28 -7.32 5.60
CA LEU A 56 7.06 -8.55 5.74
C LEU A 56 6.50 -9.73 4.93
N GLY A 57 5.24 -9.67 4.53
CA GLY A 57 4.47 -10.83 4.09
C GLY A 57 3.78 -11.54 5.25
N ASN A 58 3.25 -12.73 5.01
CA ASN A 58 2.56 -13.49 6.05
C ASN A 58 3.49 -13.85 7.23
N TYR A 59 3.30 -13.19 8.37
CA TYR A 59 3.94 -13.54 9.65
C TYR A 59 2.94 -13.52 10.83
N THR A 60 1.73 -13.01 10.59
CA THR A 60 0.67 -12.83 11.58
C THR A 60 -0.24 -14.05 11.72
N THR A 61 -0.88 -14.12 12.89
CA THR A 61 -2.12 -14.88 13.11
C THR A 61 -3.27 -13.91 13.42
N PRO A 62 -4.51 -14.20 12.98
CA PRO A 62 -4.89 -15.32 12.11
C PRO A 62 -4.36 -15.16 10.67
N ASN A 63 -4.08 -16.29 10.02
CA ASN A 63 -3.82 -16.36 8.58
C ASN A 63 -4.86 -17.30 7.96
N VAL A 64 -5.76 -16.76 7.14
CA VAL A 64 -6.87 -17.51 6.55
C VAL A 64 -6.51 -18.19 5.22
N GLY A 65 -5.21 -18.34 4.91
CA GLY A 65 -4.71 -18.99 3.71
C GLY A 65 -4.49 -18.05 2.52
N VAL A 66 -4.60 -16.74 2.70
CA VAL A 66 -4.25 -15.74 1.67
C VAL A 66 -2.77 -15.43 1.75
N GLN A 67 -2.06 -15.66 0.65
CA GLN A 67 -0.63 -15.39 0.55
C GLN A 67 -0.35 -13.89 0.43
N VAL A 68 0.56 -13.40 1.25
CA VAL A 68 1.09 -12.03 1.19
C VAL A 68 2.61 -12.13 1.08
N MET A 69 3.17 -11.52 0.05
CA MET A 69 4.63 -11.53 -0.18
C MET A 69 5.33 -10.48 0.68
N GLY A 70 4.70 -9.32 0.85
CA GLY A 70 5.27 -8.17 1.50
C GLY A 70 6.04 -7.27 0.53
N VAL A 71 6.12 -5.98 0.85
CA VAL A 71 6.83 -4.98 0.03
C VAL A 71 8.34 -4.93 0.30
N ALA A 72 8.82 -5.57 1.37
CA ALA A 72 10.23 -5.61 1.73
C ALA A 72 11.07 -6.62 0.93
N ALA A 73 10.49 -7.28 -0.08
CA ALA A 73 11.18 -8.18 -0.99
C ALA A 73 10.90 -7.79 -2.44
N PRO A 74 11.85 -8.01 -3.37
CA PRO A 74 11.58 -7.86 -4.79
C PRO A 74 10.50 -8.83 -5.26
N ALA A 75 9.69 -8.37 -6.22
CA ALA A 75 8.56 -9.12 -6.75
C ALA A 75 8.46 -8.99 -8.28
N THR A 76 7.60 -9.80 -8.88
CA THR A 76 7.10 -9.58 -10.24
C THR A 76 5.63 -9.21 -10.16
N PHE A 77 5.27 -8.03 -10.65
CA PHE A 77 3.91 -7.52 -10.68
C PHE A 77 3.55 -7.18 -12.12
N GLU A 78 2.48 -7.78 -12.65
CA GLU A 78 2.06 -7.61 -14.05
C GLU A 78 3.19 -7.80 -15.08
N GLY A 79 4.10 -8.75 -14.81
CA GLY A 79 5.25 -9.05 -15.67
C GLY A 79 6.46 -8.12 -15.51
N HIS A 80 6.38 -7.11 -14.64
CA HIS A 80 7.45 -6.15 -14.37
C HIS A 80 8.12 -6.46 -13.02
N GLN A 81 9.45 -6.29 -12.95
CA GLN A 81 10.17 -6.46 -11.70
C GLN A 81 10.00 -5.20 -10.84
N VAL A 82 9.57 -5.39 -9.59
CA VAL A 82 9.33 -4.31 -8.63
C VAL A 82 10.21 -4.54 -7.40
N ASN A 83 10.87 -3.49 -6.92
CA ASN A 83 11.69 -3.54 -5.72
C ASN A 83 11.53 -2.23 -4.92
N LEU A 84 10.68 -2.26 -3.90
CA LEU A 84 10.38 -1.07 -3.08
C LEU A 84 11.37 -0.90 -1.91
N LEU A 85 12.10 -1.95 -1.54
CA LEU A 85 13.02 -1.94 -0.39
C LEU A 85 14.05 -0.79 -0.42
N PRO A 86 14.64 -0.40 -1.58
CA PRO A 86 15.64 0.67 -1.62
C PRO A 86 15.13 2.06 -1.20
N TYR A 87 13.81 2.32 -1.27
CA TYR A 87 13.22 3.55 -0.73
C TYR A 87 13.29 3.59 0.80
N PHE A 88 13.30 2.43 1.46
CA PHE A 88 13.34 2.30 2.92
C PHE A 88 14.76 2.17 3.47
N THR A 89 15.73 1.68 2.68
CA THR A 89 17.11 1.48 3.14
C THR A 89 18.01 2.69 2.92
N GLY A 90 17.55 3.70 2.18
CA GLY A 90 18.37 4.83 1.73
C GLY A 90 19.19 4.52 0.47
N GLY A 91 18.75 3.54 -0.34
CA GLY A 91 19.35 3.25 -1.65
C GLY A 91 19.13 4.38 -2.66
N TYR A 92 18.07 5.17 -2.49
CA TYR A 92 17.69 6.29 -3.35
C TYR A 92 17.62 7.63 -2.62
N TYR A 93 17.90 8.72 -3.34
CA TYR A 93 17.58 10.10 -2.92
C TYR A 93 16.07 10.37 -3.06
N SER A 94 15.27 9.78 -2.18
CA SER A 94 13.79 9.71 -2.33
C SER A 94 13.00 10.28 -1.15
N THR A 95 13.66 10.70 -0.08
CA THR A 95 12.98 11.26 1.11
C THR A 95 12.83 12.77 1.02
N ASN A 96 11.67 13.30 1.41
CA ASN A 96 11.29 14.72 1.33
C ASN A 96 11.86 15.64 2.43
N ASP A 97 12.99 15.28 3.03
CA ASP A 97 13.65 16.09 4.07
C ASP A 97 14.65 17.11 3.49
N GLY A 98 14.93 17.08 2.18
CA GLY A 98 15.87 17.98 1.50
C GLY A 98 15.29 19.29 0.98
N GLY A 99 14.01 19.57 1.24
CA GLY A 99 13.30 20.71 0.64
C GLY A 99 12.85 20.40 -0.78
N ASP A 100 13.52 20.99 -1.77
CA ASP A 100 13.21 20.80 -3.20
C ASP A 100 13.93 19.61 -3.84
N THR A 101 14.77 18.90 -3.07
CA THR A 101 15.47 17.69 -3.50
C THR A 101 15.22 16.53 -2.55
N GLY A 102 15.24 15.31 -3.10
CA GLY A 102 15.21 14.10 -2.30
C GLY A 102 16.53 13.87 -1.57
N VAL A 103 16.45 13.33 -0.35
CA VAL A 103 17.62 12.87 0.42
C VAL A 103 17.55 11.36 0.63
N ALA A 104 18.71 10.73 0.80
CA ALA A 104 18.77 9.31 1.15
C ALA A 104 18.60 9.14 2.65
N LYS A 105 17.67 8.29 3.07
CA LYS A 105 17.38 8.05 4.48
C LYS A 105 17.10 6.58 4.73
N ASN A 106 17.70 6.03 5.78
CA ASN A 106 17.40 4.68 6.23
C ASN A 106 16.23 4.72 7.22
N PHE A 107 15.10 4.15 6.82
CA PHE A 107 13.90 3.94 7.62
C PHE A 107 13.84 2.56 8.29
N LEU A 108 14.88 1.73 8.14
CA LEU A 108 15.00 0.43 8.81
C LEU A 108 16.07 0.47 9.92
N ASP A 109 16.33 1.66 10.46
CA ASP A 109 17.34 1.95 11.48
C ASP A 109 16.88 1.62 12.92
N GLY A 110 15.67 1.09 13.10
CA GLY A 110 15.07 0.77 14.40
C GLY A 110 15.04 -0.71 14.75
N GLY A 111 15.82 -1.55 14.07
CA GLY A 111 15.79 -3.01 14.21
C GLY A 111 15.18 -3.73 13.00
N GLY A 112 14.76 -3.00 11.97
CA GLY A 112 14.25 -3.53 10.72
C GLY A 112 13.14 -4.56 10.94
N ALA A 113 13.23 -5.66 10.20
CA ALA A 113 12.29 -6.78 10.29
C ALA A 113 12.26 -7.45 11.68
N ASP A 114 13.38 -7.49 12.41
CA ASP A 114 13.44 -8.15 13.72
C ASP A 114 12.52 -7.49 14.76
N ALA A 115 12.36 -6.16 14.67
CA ALA A 115 11.40 -5.44 15.49
C ALA A 115 9.96 -5.77 15.07
N LEU A 116 9.68 -5.84 13.77
CA LEU A 116 8.31 -6.08 13.26
C LEU A 116 7.85 -7.50 13.57
N LEU A 117 8.74 -8.49 13.48
CA LEU A 117 8.48 -9.87 13.88
C LEU A 117 8.14 -10.00 15.38
N GLN A 118 8.55 -9.04 16.21
CA GLN A 118 8.19 -8.95 17.62
C GLN A 118 6.93 -8.10 17.86
N ASN A 119 6.21 -7.73 16.80
CA ASN A 119 5.03 -6.86 16.83
C ASN A 119 5.29 -5.52 17.52
N ILE A 120 6.46 -4.92 17.28
CA ILE A 120 6.80 -3.56 17.71
C ILE A 120 7.30 -2.73 16.52
N PRO A 121 7.05 -1.41 16.46
CA PRO A 121 7.48 -0.58 15.35
C PRO A 121 9.01 -0.50 15.21
N ALA A 122 9.73 -0.52 16.34
CA ALA A 122 11.18 -0.47 16.43
C ALA A 122 11.62 -0.82 17.87
N PHE A 123 12.91 -1.12 18.09
CA PHE A 123 13.48 -1.36 19.43
C PHE A 123 13.58 -0.10 20.31
N GLY A 124 13.30 1.07 19.75
CA GLY A 124 13.26 2.35 20.46
C GLY A 124 12.35 3.35 19.75
N ASN A 125 12.16 4.53 20.34
CA ASN A 125 11.21 5.54 19.86
C ASN A 125 11.84 6.74 19.13
N SER A 126 13.15 6.71 18.89
CA SER A 126 13.90 7.82 18.27
C SER A 126 14.31 7.56 16.82
N SER A 127 14.14 6.34 16.32
CA SER A 127 14.55 5.91 14.98
C SER A 127 13.63 6.46 13.89
N ASN A 128 14.12 6.51 12.66
CA ASN A 128 13.26 6.82 11.51
C ASN A 128 12.23 5.72 11.29
N GLN A 129 12.59 4.47 11.57
CA GLN A 129 11.65 3.34 11.54
C GLN A 129 10.46 3.54 12.47
N TYR A 130 10.72 3.94 13.72
CA TYR A 130 9.66 4.18 14.69
C TYR A 130 8.67 5.22 14.15
N ARG A 131 9.19 6.35 13.70
CA ARG A 131 8.39 7.44 13.13
C ARG A 131 7.61 7.01 11.89
N LEU A 132 8.25 6.31 10.96
CA LEU A 132 7.59 5.79 9.75
C LEU A 132 6.42 4.89 10.14
N LEU A 133 6.67 3.89 10.98
CA LEU A 133 5.64 2.89 11.26
C LEU A 133 4.52 3.42 12.14
N THR A 134 4.80 4.23 13.16
CA THR A 134 3.71 4.83 13.95
C THR A 134 2.84 5.73 13.09
N HIS A 135 3.42 6.52 12.17
CA HIS A 135 2.63 7.32 11.23
C HIS A 135 1.79 6.45 10.28
N VAL A 136 2.31 5.32 9.80
CA VAL A 136 1.55 4.39 8.96
C VAL A 136 0.37 3.79 9.75
N TYR A 137 0.57 3.38 11.00
CA TYR A 137 -0.53 2.88 11.84
C TYR A 137 -1.59 3.94 12.07
N GLN A 138 -1.17 5.18 12.36
CA GLN A 138 -2.07 6.31 12.58
C GLN A 138 -2.86 6.62 11.30
N TYR A 139 -2.21 6.63 10.14
CA TYR A 139 -2.87 6.89 8.86
C TYR A 139 -3.92 5.83 8.55
N PHE A 140 -3.56 4.55 8.65
CA PHE A 140 -4.51 3.46 8.40
C PHE A 140 -5.60 3.38 9.48
N GLY A 141 -5.32 3.84 10.70
CA GLY A 141 -6.32 4.02 11.74
C GLY A 141 -7.45 4.93 11.28
N GLU A 142 -7.11 6.10 10.74
CA GLU A 142 -8.09 7.05 10.22
C GLU A 142 -8.76 6.51 8.95
N PHE A 143 -8.00 5.86 8.06
CA PHE A 143 -8.50 5.24 6.83
C PHE A 143 -9.59 4.17 7.10
N TYR A 144 -9.38 3.31 8.10
CA TYR A 144 -10.33 2.26 8.47
C TYR A 144 -11.39 2.72 9.49
N GLY A 145 -11.32 3.97 9.97
CA GLY A 145 -12.28 4.56 10.89
C GLY A 145 -12.19 4.01 12.32
N CYS A 146 -10.98 3.82 12.84
CA CYS A 146 -10.75 3.38 14.22
C CYS A 146 -11.33 4.37 15.24
N SER A 147 -12.44 4.01 15.89
CA SER A 147 -13.16 4.92 16.80
C SER A 147 -12.43 5.23 18.10
N GLN A 148 -11.45 4.40 18.48
CA GLN A 148 -10.63 4.58 19.68
C GLN A 148 -9.32 5.32 19.39
N GLN A 149 -9.11 5.82 18.17
CA GLN A 149 -7.94 6.63 17.84
C GLN A 149 -8.06 8.07 18.37
N GLY A 150 -6.94 8.67 18.73
CA GLY A 150 -6.82 10.05 19.23
C GLY A 150 -6.51 10.18 20.72
N ASN A 151 -5.92 9.14 21.32
CA ASN A 151 -5.39 9.17 22.70
C ASN A 151 -3.90 8.82 22.70
N ASP A 152 -3.28 8.79 23.89
CA ASP A 152 -1.83 8.56 24.04
C ASP A 152 -1.37 7.17 23.56
N VAL A 153 -2.24 6.16 23.59
CA VAL A 153 -1.92 4.79 23.13
C VAL A 153 -2.01 4.70 21.61
N PHE A 154 -3.05 5.29 21.04
CA PHE A 154 -3.24 5.33 19.59
C PHE A 154 -3.52 6.78 19.13
N PRO A 155 -2.47 7.58 18.89
CA PRO A 155 -2.64 8.98 18.50
C PRO A 155 -3.30 9.15 17.13
N LYS A 156 -3.76 10.36 16.83
CA LYS A 156 -4.18 10.75 15.47
C LYS A 156 -2.98 10.77 14.53
N TYR A 157 -3.22 10.87 13.22
CA TYR A 157 -2.14 11.02 12.25
C TYR A 157 -1.38 12.34 12.46
N GLU A 158 -0.07 12.21 12.75
CA GLU A 158 0.83 13.33 13.04
C GLU A 158 1.76 13.66 11.85
N GLY A 159 1.62 12.93 10.74
CA GLY A 159 2.39 13.15 9.53
C GLY A 159 1.87 14.31 8.67
N ARG A 160 2.41 14.42 7.45
CA ARG A 160 2.01 15.45 6.49
C ARG A 160 0.76 15.00 5.74
N ALA A 161 -0.25 15.86 5.66
CA ALA A 161 -1.53 15.53 5.03
C ALA A 161 -1.47 15.35 3.49
N SER A 162 -0.48 15.94 2.83
CA SER A 162 -0.26 15.79 1.39
C SER A 162 0.58 14.54 1.12
N MET A 163 -0.05 13.46 0.64
CA MET A 163 0.68 12.24 0.28
C MET A 163 1.59 12.46 -0.93
N PHE A 164 1.26 13.40 -1.82
CA PHE A 164 2.19 13.82 -2.86
C PHE A 164 3.48 14.41 -2.25
N GLU A 165 3.38 15.33 -1.28
CA GLU A 165 4.56 15.93 -0.66
C GLU A 165 5.44 14.92 0.09
N VAL A 166 4.84 13.84 0.61
CA VAL A 166 5.57 12.75 1.27
C VAL A 166 6.34 11.89 0.27
N HIS A 167 5.72 11.56 -0.87
CA HIS A 167 6.23 10.53 -1.78
C HIS A 167 6.78 11.05 -3.12
N LYS A 168 6.67 12.36 -3.42
CA LYS A 168 7.01 12.92 -4.75
C LYS A 168 8.40 12.50 -5.26
N PHE A 169 9.41 12.46 -4.39
CA PHE A 169 10.79 12.09 -4.79
C PHE A 169 11.00 10.59 -5.01
N MET A 170 9.99 9.76 -4.81
CA MET A 170 10.02 8.35 -5.22
C MET A 170 9.73 8.20 -6.72
N ASP A 171 9.01 9.16 -7.31
CA ASP A 171 8.51 9.09 -8.68
C ASP A 171 7.84 7.74 -8.97
N SER A 172 6.94 7.31 -8.08
CA SER A 172 6.37 5.96 -8.16
C SER A 172 5.62 5.77 -9.46
N ASP A 173 5.91 4.65 -10.13
CA ASP A 173 5.23 4.21 -11.34
C ASP A 173 4.01 3.35 -11.01
N LYS A 174 3.24 2.99 -12.05
CA LYS A 174 1.99 2.25 -11.86
C LYS A 174 2.22 0.85 -11.30
N TYR A 175 3.38 0.24 -11.55
CA TYR A 175 3.70 -1.10 -11.07
C TYR A 175 4.12 -1.07 -9.60
N GLU A 176 4.94 -0.09 -9.21
CA GLU A 176 5.32 0.15 -7.82
C GLU A 176 4.10 0.48 -6.96
N ALA A 177 3.27 1.43 -7.39
CA ALA A 177 2.05 1.84 -6.68
C ALA A 177 1.01 0.70 -6.65
N GLY A 178 0.81 0.01 -7.78
CA GLY A 178 -0.11 -1.12 -7.89
C GLY A 178 0.31 -2.29 -7.01
N PHE A 179 1.60 -2.66 -7.01
CA PHE A 179 2.13 -3.70 -6.14
C PHE A 179 1.98 -3.35 -4.66
N PHE A 180 2.30 -2.11 -4.27
CA PHE A 180 2.14 -1.64 -2.88
C PHE A 180 0.68 -1.77 -2.41
N ASN A 181 -0.27 -1.26 -3.21
CA ASN A 181 -1.70 -1.35 -2.90
C ASN A 181 -2.19 -2.81 -2.84
N GLN A 182 -1.71 -3.67 -3.77
CA GLN A 182 -2.04 -5.09 -3.75
C GLN A 182 -1.57 -5.75 -2.44
N GLN A 183 -0.36 -5.45 -1.96
CA GLN A 183 0.12 -6.03 -0.70
C GLN A 183 -0.73 -5.59 0.49
N ILE A 184 -1.25 -4.36 0.52
CA ILE A 184 -2.19 -3.91 1.56
C ILE A 184 -3.50 -4.68 1.50
N GLY A 185 -4.10 -4.82 0.31
CA GLY A 185 -5.34 -5.57 0.11
C GLY A 185 -5.19 -7.05 0.51
N LEU A 186 -4.08 -7.69 0.11
CA LEU A 186 -3.77 -9.06 0.51
C LEU A 186 -3.53 -9.17 2.01
N ALA A 187 -2.89 -8.19 2.65
CA ALA A 187 -2.67 -8.19 4.09
C ALA A 187 -3.99 -8.20 4.87
N VAL A 188 -4.92 -7.30 4.54
CA VAL A 188 -6.23 -7.28 5.22
C VAL A 188 -7.04 -8.54 4.95
N ALA A 189 -7.02 -9.06 3.72
CA ALA A 189 -7.64 -10.33 3.38
C ALA A 189 -7.04 -11.48 4.20
N SER A 190 -5.71 -11.50 4.39
CA SER A 190 -5.01 -12.58 5.10
C SER A 190 -5.33 -12.64 6.59
N VAL A 191 -5.67 -11.51 7.21
CA VAL A 191 -6.14 -11.46 8.61
C VAL A 191 -7.65 -11.69 8.74
N GLY A 192 -8.35 -11.96 7.63
CA GLY A 192 -9.75 -12.37 7.61
C GLY A 192 -10.75 -11.26 7.28
N PHE A 193 -10.33 -10.15 6.67
CA PHE A 193 -11.29 -9.18 6.15
C PHE A 193 -12.09 -9.81 5.01
N GLU A 194 -13.38 -9.48 4.97
CA GLU A 194 -14.28 -9.93 3.93
C GLU A 194 -14.03 -9.20 2.60
N GLU A 195 -14.37 -9.86 1.50
CA GLU A 195 -14.10 -9.38 0.14
C GLU A 195 -14.59 -7.95 -0.11
N ALA A 196 -15.75 -7.58 0.41
CA ALA A 196 -16.30 -6.23 0.25
C ALA A 196 -15.43 -5.16 0.92
N ASP A 197 -14.89 -5.42 2.11
CA ASP A 197 -14.01 -4.49 2.81
C ASP A 197 -12.58 -4.50 2.22
N VAL A 198 -12.12 -5.65 1.70
CA VAL A 198 -10.88 -5.73 0.90
C VAL A 198 -10.99 -4.90 -0.38
N ASN A 199 -12.11 -4.99 -1.09
CA ASN A 199 -12.37 -4.23 -2.31
C ASN A 199 -12.50 -2.73 -2.03
N PHE A 200 -13.14 -2.36 -0.91
CA PHE A 200 -13.14 -0.98 -0.43
C PHE A 200 -11.71 -0.47 -0.25
N THR A 201 -10.84 -1.22 0.43
CA THR A 201 -9.44 -0.84 0.64
C THR A 201 -8.73 -0.57 -0.69
N LEU A 202 -8.77 -1.53 -1.61
CA LEU A 202 -8.08 -1.41 -2.89
C LEU A 202 -8.60 -0.24 -3.72
N THR A 203 -9.93 -0.10 -3.80
CA THR A 203 -10.58 0.99 -4.55
C THR A 203 -10.24 2.35 -3.97
N ALA A 204 -10.29 2.50 -2.64
CA ALA A 204 -9.98 3.77 -1.99
C ALA A 204 -8.50 4.16 -2.16
N LEU A 205 -7.57 3.21 -2.03
CA LEU A 205 -6.15 3.47 -2.27
C LEU A 205 -5.88 3.87 -3.73
N ASP A 206 -6.51 3.16 -4.68
CA ASP A 206 -6.37 3.45 -6.12
C ASP A 206 -6.89 4.84 -6.47
N MET A 207 -8.16 5.12 -6.15
CA MET A 207 -8.78 6.41 -6.44
C MET A 207 -8.05 7.60 -5.79
N THR A 208 -7.38 7.39 -4.67
CA THR A 208 -6.73 8.48 -3.94
C THR A 208 -5.28 8.71 -4.36
N PHE A 209 -4.54 7.65 -4.70
CA PHE A 209 -3.08 7.73 -4.81
C PHE A 209 -2.50 7.32 -6.18
N THR A 210 -3.22 6.56 -7.01
CA THR A 210 -2.64 5.95 -8.22
C THR A 210 -2.90 6.74 -9.49
N HIS A 211 -3.66 7.83 -9.40
CA HIS A 211 -3.94 8.71 -10.53
C HIS A 211 -3.04 9.94 -10.48
N ARG A 212 -2.34 10.20 -11.59
CA ARG A 212 -1.50 11.38 -11.78
C ARG A 212 -2.38 12.62 -11.93
N CYS A 213 -1.92 13.72 -11.32
CA CYS A 213 -2.53 15.04 -11.40
C CYS A 213 -3.97 15.13 -10.85
N SER A 214 -4.34 14.27 -9.91
CA SER A 214 -5.65 14.33 -9.25
C SER A 214 -5.89 15.68 -8.57
N PRO A 215 -7.12 16.23 -8.61
CA PRO A 215 -7.43 17.44 -7.86
C PRO A 215 -7.12 17.32 -6.36
N PRO A 216 -6.80 18.42 -5.66
CA PRO A 216 -6.61 18.39 -4.22
C PRO A 216 -7.84 17.84 -3.49
N ALA A 217 -7.62 16.92 -2.55
CA ALA A 217 -8.67 16.27 -1.78
C ALA A 217 -8.35 16.29 -0.28
N ALA A 218 -9.39 16.44 0.55
CA ALA A 218 -9.27 16.31 2.00
C ALA A 218 -9.39 14.82 2.35
N VAL A 219 -8.27 14.20 2.75
CA VAL A 219 -8.19 12.76 3.05
C VAL A 219 -7.89 12.57 4.52
N ILE A 220 -6.61 12.51 4.91
CA ILE A 220 -6.19 12.24 6.28
C ILE A 220 -5.09 13.22 6.70
N PRO A 221 -5.28 13.97 7.80
CA PRO A 221 -6.55 14.15 8.49
C PRO A 221 -7.47 15.06 7.63
N ALA A 222 -8.77 14.79 7.60
CA ALA A 222 -9.72 15.61 6.83
C ALA A 222 -9.70 17.10 7.26
N SER A 223 -9.33 17.38 8.52
CA SER A 223 -9.19 18.73 9.07
C SER A 223 -8.08 19.57 8.42
N ALA A 224 -7.13 18.96 7.71
CA ALA A 224 -6.09 19.66 6.96
C ALA A 224 -6.62 20.33 5.67
N GLY A 225 -7.90 20.11 5.34
CA GLY A 225 -8.51 20.58 4.10
C GLY A 225 -7.95 19.88 2.85
N PRO A 226 -8.26 20.39 1.65
CA PRO A 226 -7.79 19.81 0.40
C PRO A 226 -6.26 19.83 0.26
N GLN A 227 -5.66 18.69 -0.05
CA GLN A 227 -4.22 18.50 -0.25
C GLN A 227 -3.96 17.66 -1.51
N LEU A 228 -2.76 17.77 -2.09
CA LEU A 228 -2.35 16.92 -3.21
C LEU A 228 -2.10 15.48 -2.71
N GLN A 229 -2.69 14.48 -3.37
CA GLN A 229 -2.66 13.09 -2.88
C GLN A 229 -1.91 12.13 -3.79
N SER A 230 -1.78 12.40 -5.09
CA SER A 230 -1.14 11.47 -6.04
C SER A 230 0.25 11.01 -5.57
N ILE A 231 0.43 9.70 -5.45
CA ILE A 231 1.72 9.04 -5.19
C ILE A 231 2.28 8.50 -6.51
N CYS A 232 1.42 7.89 -7.33
CA CYS A 232 1.78 7.53 -8.71
C CYS A 232 1.87 8.82 -9.54
N VAL A 233 3.10 9.20 -9.88
CA VAL A 233 3.38 10.47 -10.59
C VAL A 233 4.25 10.27 -11.84
N ALA A 234 4.75 9.06 -12.06
CA ALA A 234 5.51 8.73 -13.26
C ALA A 234 4.66 8.85 -14.54
N PRO A 235 5.28 8.94 -15.73
CA PRO A 235 4.57 9.16 -16.99
C PRO A 235 3.54 8.08 -17.37
N ASP A 236 3.74 6.84 -16.93
CA ASP A 236 2.90 5.68 -17.21
C ASP A 236 1.69 5.55 -16.25
N CYS A 237 1.65 6.35 -15.18
CA CYS A 237 0.50 6.45 -14.29
C CYS A 237 -0.73 7.00 -15.04
N PRO A 238 -1.92 6.42 -14.82
CA PRO A 238 -3.15 6.92 -15.42
C PRO A 238 -3.40 8.37 -14.99
N LEU A 239 -3.86 9.20 -15.92
CA LEU A 239 -4.32 10.54 -15.59
C LEU A 239 -5.67 10.47 -14.88
N ASP A 240 -5.84 11.30 -13.87
CA ASP A 240 -7.15 11.51 -13.27
C ASP A 240 -8.15 12.03 -14.31
N PRO A 241 -9.43 11.58 -14.31
CA PRO A 241 -10.45 12.11 -15.21
C PRO A 241 -10.67 13.63 -15.09
N MET A 242 -10.33 14.21 -13.94
CA MET A 242 -10.37 15.65 -13.64
C MET A 242 -8.96 16.23 -13.48
N ALA A 243 -7.96 15.65 -14.15
CA ALA A 243 -6.57 16.02 -13.97
C ALA A 243 -6.30 17.52 -14.19
N ASP A 244 -5.64 18.13 -13.21
CA ASP A 244 -5.03 19.45 -13.33
C ASP A 244 -3.57 19.35 -12.90
N CYS A 245 -2.68 19.12 -13.87
CA CYS A 245 -1.27 19.01 -13.56
C CYS A 245 -0.65 20.34 -13.11
N SER A 246 -1.28 21.49 -13.37
CA SER A 246 -0.71 22.80 -13.04
C SER A 246 -0.67 23.10 -11.54
N VAL A 247 -1.48 22.39 -10.74
CA VAL A 247 -1.43 22.50 -9.27
C VAL A 247 -0.28 21.69 -8.65
N TYR A 248 0.36 20.82 -9.42
CA TYR A 248 1.52 20.06 -9.01
C TYR A 248 2.82 20.79 -9.39
N PRO A 249 3.89 20.71 -8.59
CA PRO A 249 5.21 21.18 -8.98
C PRO A 249 5.64 20.62 -10.34
N ASN A 250 6.29 21.46 -11.15
CA ASN A 250 6.76 21.11 -12.50
C ASN A 250 5.67 20.52 -13.40
N ASN A 251 4.41 20.96 -13.24
CA ASN A 251 3.26 20.43 -13.95
C ASN A 251 3.09 18.90 -13.80
N GLY A 252 3.30 18.39 -12.58
CA GLY A 252 3.15 16.96 -12.27
C GLY A 252 4.28 16.07 -12.79
N VAL A 253 5.36 16.66 -13.31
CA VAL A 253 6.54 15.91 -13.78
C VAL A 253 7.61 15.91 -12.70
N ILE A 254 7.89 14.74 -12.14
CA ILE A 254 8.98 14.56 -11.18
C ILE A 254 10.09 13.75 -11.80
N ALA A 255 11.33 14.05 -11.43
CA ALA A 255 12.48 13.27 -11.87
C ALA A 255 12.60 12.01 -11.00
N GLN A 256 12.96 10.91 -11.63
CA GLN A 256 13.32 9.69 -10.93
C GLN A 256 14.42 9.95 -9.89
N PRO A 257 14.36 9.29 -8.72
CA PRO A 257 15.40 9.45 -7.72
C PRO A 257 16.72 8.87 -8.21
N ALA A 258 17.80 9.64 -8.00
CA ALA A 258 19.14 9.13 -8.24
C ALA A 258 19.51 8.03 -7.21
N ILE A 259 20.35 7.09 -7.64
CA ILE A 259 20.96 6.08 -6.78
C ILE A 259 21.91 6.76 -5.79
N ALA A 260 21.61 6.66 -4.51
CA ALA A 260 22.48 7.10 -3.43
C ALA A 260 23.49 6.01 -3.04
N ASN A 261 23.09 4.74 -3.12
CA ASN A 261 23.96 3.61 -2.80
C ASN A 261 23.59 2.37 -3.66
N ALA A 262 24.45 2.04 -4.63
CA ALA A 262 24.23 0.94 -5.57
C ALA A 262 24.14 -0.44 -4.87
N THR A 263 24.88 -0.65 -3.79
CA THR A 263 24.84 -1.92 -3.03
C THR A 263 23.48 -2.13 -2.36
N LEU A 264 22.82 -1.05 -1.92
CA LEU A 264 21.49 -1.12 -1.30
C LEU A 264 20.36 -1.22 -2.33
N VAL A 265 20.58 -0.74 -3.55
CA VAL A 265 19.62 -0.87 -4.66
C VAL A 265 19.62 -2.29 -5.23
N GLY A 266 20.80 -2.91 -5.37
CA GLY A 266 20.95 -4.23 -5.97
C GLY A 266 20.68 -4.23 -7.47
N ASP A 267 20.33 -5.39 -8.02
CA ASP A 267 20.20 -5.61 -9.47
C ASP A 267 18.86 -5.13 -10.04
N ILE A 268 17.86 -4.91 -9.18
CA ILE A 268 16.52 -4.43 -9.55
C ILE A 268 16.42 -2.97 -9.15
N ALA A 269 17.03 -2.12 -9.96
CA ALA A 269 16.94 -0.67 -9.84
C ALA A 269 15.67 -0.13 -10.51
N LYS A 270 15.20 1.04 -10.06
CA LYS A 270 14.12 1.77 -10.73
C LYS A 270 14.56 2.04 -12.16
N GLN A 271 13.75 1.59 -13.11
CA GLN A 271 14.04 1.79 -14.52
C GLN A 271 13.38 3.07 -15.01
N ASN A 272 14.07 3.76 -15.90
CA ASN A 272 13.52 4.90 -16.61
C ASN A 272 12.65 4.34 -17.74
N GLU A 273 11.39 4.04 -17.45
CA GLU A 273 10.43 3.67 -18.49
C GLU A 273 10.10 4.91 -19.33
N THR A 274 11.02 5.25 -20.23
CA THR A 274 10.65 5.99 -21.42
C THR A 274 9.90 4.97 -22.28
N GLU A 275 8.60 5.18 -22.53
CA GLU A 275 7.76 4.29 -23.33
C GLU A 275 8.50 3.77 -24.57
N ASP A 276 8.98 2.53 -24.54
CA ASP A 276 9.15 1.72 -25.75
C ASP A 276 9.24 0.24 -25.39
N GLY A 277 8.38 -0.55 -26.04
CA GLY A 277 8.31 -1.99 -25.84
C GLY A 277 9.58 -2.69 -26.34
N ALA A 278 10.19 -3.53 -25.50
CA ALA A 278 11.14 -4.52 -25.97
C ALA A 278 11.07 -5.80 -25.12
N THR A 279 10.59 -6.85 -25.78
CA THR A 279 10.74 -8.28 -25.44
C THR A 279 12.12 -8.64 -24.89
N PRO A 280 12.23 -9.50 -23.86
CA PRO A 280 13.52 -10.05 -23.46
C PRO A 280 13.92 -11.15 -24.44
N SER A 281 14.79 -10.82 -25.40
CA SER A 281 15.46 -11.85 -26.21
C SER A 281 16.68 -12.35 -25.44
N ALA A 282 16.53 -13.49 -24.79
CA ALA A 282 17.63 -14.26 -24.24
C ALA A 282 18.53 -14.81 -25.36
N SER A 283 19.86 -14.71 -25.20
CA SER A 283 20.78 -15.80 -25.51
C SER A 283 22.15 -15.63 -24.81
N PRO A 284 22.74 -16.73 -24.30
CA PRO A 284 23.95 -16.72 -23.47
C PRO A 284 25.21 -17.01 -24.30
N ASN A 285 26.40 -16.59 -23.82
CA ASN A 285 27.64 -17.42 -23.82
C ASN A 285 28.88 -16.73 -23.18
N PRO A 286 30.01 -17.43 -22.89
CA PRO A 286 30.31 -17.86 -21.53
C PRO A 286 31.69 -17.43 -20.99
N SER A 287 31.93 -17.83 -19.73
CA SER A 287 33.22 -18.16 -19.09
C SER A 287 34.21 -17.03 -18.70
N SER A 288 34.34 -16.84 -17.38
CA SER A 288 35.62 -17.08 -16.69
C SER A 288 35.41 -17.33 -15.20
N SER A 289 35.95 -18.45 -14.73
CA SER A 289 36.01 -18.95 -13.36
C SER A 289 36.81 -18.04 -12.42
N ALA A 290 36.31 -17.82 -11.20
CA ALA A 290 37.12 -17.75 -10.00
C ALA A 290 36.26 -18.07 -8.77
N SER A 291 36.68 -19.09 -8.03
CA SER A 291 36.08 -19.60 -6.81
C SER A 291 36.38 -18.71 -5.61
N ALA A 292 35.38 -18.43 -4.77
CA ALA A 292 35.55 -18.28 -3.32
C ALA A 292 34.21 -18.49 -2.61
N SER A 293 34.26 -19.31 -1.57
CA SER A 293 33.15 -19.88 -0.82
C SER A 293 32.65 -18.98 0.32
N ALA A 294 31.46 -19.36 0.83
CA ALA A 294 30.77 -18.96 2.08
C ALA A 294 29.60 -17.99 1.85
N ALA A 295 28.38 -18.18 2.38
CA ALA A 295 27.82 -19.22 3.22
C ALA A 295 26.32 -19.37 2.91
N SER A 296 25.84 -20.59 3.06
CA SER A 296 24.48 -21.07 2.83
C SER A 296 23.47 -20.55 3.85
N ALA A 297 22.38 -19.95 3.38
CA ALA A 297 21.08 -19.97 4.06
C ALA A 297 20.13 -20.85 3.24
N SER A 298 19.75 -21.97 3.83
CA SER A 298 18.86 -22.99 3.28
C SER A 298 17.43 -22.47 3.20
N ALA A 299 16.91 -22.24 1.99
CA ALA A 299 15.49 -22.12 1.72
C ALA A 299 15.01 -23.41 1.06
N SER A 300 14.20 -24.17 1.79
CA SER A 300 13.51 -25.35 1.28
C SER A 300 12.37 -24.89 0.35
N SER A 301 12.54 -25.14 -0.95
CA SER A 301 11.52 -24.98 -1.97
C SER A 301 10.50 -26.12 -1.87
N THR A 302 9.24 -25.79 -1.62
CA THR A 302 8.12 -26.65 -2.01
C THR A 302 7.23 -25.90 -2.99
N ASN A 303 7.14 -26.47 -4.19
CA ASN A 303 6.23 -26.08 -5.27
C ASN A 303 4.80 -25.91 -4.73
N GLY A 304 4.20 -24.75 -4.99
CA GLY A 304 2.79 -24.46 -4.74
C GLY A 304 2.23 -23.65 -5.89
N ALA A 305 1.21 -24.19 -6.56
CA ALA A 305 0.63 -23.67 -7.78
C ALA A 305 0.08 -22.24 -7.63
N SER A 306 0.38 -21.42 -8.63
CA SER A 306 -0.15 -20.08 -8.83
C SER A 306 -1.67 -20.14 -9.03
N ASN A 307 -2.44 -19.78 -8.01
CA ASN A 307 -3.85 -19.40 -8.22
C ASN A 307 -3.87 -17.93 -8.63
N ASN A 308 -3.92 -17.70 -9.94
CA ASN A 308 -4.21 -16.40 -10.52
C ASN A 308 -5.63 -16.00 -10.10
N VAL A 309 -5.76 -15.06 -9.15
CA VAL A 309 -6.99 -14.28 -9.01
C VAL A 309 -6.98 -13.26 -10.14
N VAL A 310 -7.55 -13.65 -11.28
CA VAL A 310 -7.87 -12.74 -12.37
C VAL A 310 -9.14 -11.99 -11.97
N LEU A 311 -8.99 -10.79 -11.42
CA LEU A 311 -10.09 -9.84 -11.32
C LEU A 311 -10.17 -9.08 -12.64
N GLY A 312 -11.05 -9.59 -13.50
CA GLY A 312 -11.31 -9.06 -14.83
C GLY A 312 -11.86 -7.64 -14.80
N SER A 313 -11.36 -6.85 -15.74
CA SER A 313 -11.77 -5.49 -16.08
C SER A 313 -13.24 -5.42 -16.51
N SER A 314 -13.77 -4.19 -16.45
CA SER A 314 -14.97 -3.62 -17.12
C SER A 314 -16.16 -3.44 -16.15
N THR A 315 -16.54 -2.24 -15.75
CA THR A 315 -17.23 -1.27 -16.61
C THR A 315 -17.42 0.05 -15.87
N MET A 316 -17.13 1.12 -16.60
CA MET A 316 -17.35 2.51 -16.26
C MET A 316 -18.86 2.78 -16.09
N THR A 317 -19.35 3.24 -14.94
CA THR A 317 -20.60 4.01 -14.85
C THR A 317 -20.64 4.91 -13.60
N SER A 318 -20.66 6.21 -13.87
CA SER A 318 -21.08 7.36 -13.03
C SER A 318 -20.30 7.73 -11.77
N CYS A 319 -19.59 8.86 -11.90
CA CYS A 319 -19.14 9.74 -10.83
C CYS A 319 -20.24 10.00 -9.80
N THR A 320 -20.08 9.40 -8.62
CA THR A 320 -20.47 10.04 -7.38
C THR A 320 -19.20 10.15 -6.56
N LEU A 321 -18.84 11.38 -6.21
CA LEU A 321 -17.80 11.71 -5.27
C LEU A 321 -18.13 10.96 -3.96
N ILE A 322 -17.55 9.77 -3.76
CA ILE A 322 -17.42 9.22 -2.40
C ILE A 322 -16.33 10.08 -1.79
N ALA A 323 -16.74 11.25 -1.30
CA ALA A 323 -15.98 11.86 -0.23
C ALA A 323 -15.81 10.74 0.80
N LEU A 324 -14.56 10.41 1.14
CA LEU A 324 -14.18 9.65 2.32
C LEU A 324 -14.61 10.48 3.55
N LEU A 325 -15.91 10.75 3.68
CA LEU A 325 -16.54 11.21 4.88
C LEU A 325 -16.74 9.96 5.71
N GLY A 326 -15.72 9.67 6.51
CA GLY A 326 -15.90 8.92 7.73
C GLY A 326 -17.17 9.41 8.41
N VAL A 327 -18.00 8.44 8.76
CA VAL A 327 -19.25 8.58 9.50
C VAL A 327 -19.07 9.59 10.64
N GLY A 328 -19.67 10.78 10.48
CA GLY A 328 -19.50 11.88 11.44
C GLY A 328 -20.51 13.02 11.29
N MET A 329 -21.59 12.87 10.51
CA MET A 329 -22.69 13.83 10.48
C MET A 329 -23.96 13.20 11.06
N PHE A 330 -24.04 13.21 12.39
CA PHE A 330 -25.31 13.04 13.10
C PHE A 330 -25.32 13.82 14.42
N VAL A 331 -25.27 15.15 14.39
CA VAL A 331 -25.74 16.01 15.49
C VAL A 331 -26.31 17.34 14.93
N LEU A 332 -27.64 17.44 14.95
CA LEU A 332 -28.57 18.61 14.99
C LEU A 332 -28.49 19.65 13.82
N LEU A 333 -29.54 20.05 13.11
CA LEU A 333 -30.94 20.33 13.47
C LEU A 333 -31.10 21.08 14.80
N LEU A 334 -30.64 22.34 14.82
CA LEU A 334 -31.35 23.57 15.22
C LEU A 334 -30.47 24.79 14.94
#